data_AF-A0A7K4GP50-F1
#
_entry.id   AF-A0A7K4GP50-F1
#
_cell.length_a   1.000
_cell.length_b   1.000
_cell.length_c   1.000
_cell.angle_alpha   90.00
_cell.angle_beta   90.00
_cell.angle_gamma   90.00
#
_symmetry.space_group_name_H-M   'P 1'
#
loop_
_entity.id
_entity.type
_entity.pdbx_description
1 polymer ?
#
loop_
_entity_poly.entity_id
_entity_poly.type
_entity_poly.pdbx_seq_one_letter_code
_entity_poly.pdbx_strand_id
1 'polypeptide(L)'
;DYLSDLIKKVKDHKLINIFINSKINSIGGYVCNFTTNITFGDDKQTKEFQHGIIIVATGAHEYQPKEGEFLYGKNDKVILQSELENFLYTKPEKLEDVNTIVMIQCVGSRNEENPYCSRMCCAEAIKNAIKAKEINPKLNIVVLYRDIRTYGFKEKYYNLAREKGIVFIRFDHEKPPEITQEGTKLSVKIETPKLGSISIKADLIVLSAGIVSDGEENEKLAKMLKVPTNSENFFLEAHVKLRPSDFATDGIFLCGTARGTATITESIAQALSAASRATTILSKDILVTEGVISKVNPALCIGCNRCAEVCNYGAVGVKYEEYKMISEVNPLLCKGCGDCAAECPAEAITMSHFGISQIEPMIAEAARVEFDNGRPRIIAFLCNWCSYAGADLAGVSRYQYPPNIRTIRLMCSGGLSKSLILQAFLEGADGVFVGGCHIGDCHYIAGNQDTLRRTHEIESELKSIGINPDRFLRKWVSASEGKIFSETMIEFVEKIKKLGSIESDFKSKSIEVSN
;
A
#
# COMPACT_ATOMS: atom_id res chain seq x y z
N ASP A 1 -25.09 17.81 16.76
CA ASP A 1 -26.12 16.80 17.08
C ASP A 1 -25.72 15.38 16.66
N TYR A 2 -25.50 15.09 15.37
CA TYR A 2 -25.15 13.72 14.90
C TYR A 2 -24.03 13.02 15.69
N LEU A 3 -22.88 13.68 15.90
CA LEU A 3 -21.74 13.07 16.59
C LEU A 3 -22.05 12.80 18.08
N SER A 4 -22.69 13.75 18.77
CA SER A 4 -23.09 13.60 20.17
C SER A 4 -24.06 12.43 20.34
N ASP A 5 -25.03 12.29 19.44
CA ASP A 5 -25.97 11.18 19.43
C ASP A 5 -25.27 9.84 19.17
N LEU A 6 -24.31 9.81 18.25
CA LEU A 6 -23.52 8.61 17.98
C LEU A 6 -22.66 8.22 19.19
N ILE A 7 -21.98 9.17 19.82
CA ILE A 7 -21.19 8.95 21.04
C ILE A 7 -22.09 8.35 22.12
N LYS A 8 -23.29 8.91 22.33
CA LYS A 8 -24.26 8.38 23.29
C LYS A 8 -24.67 6.95 22.96
N LYS A 9 -25.04 6.68 21.71
CA LYS A 9 -25.41 5.32 21.25
C LYS A 9 -24.29 4.32 21.50
N VAL A 10 -23.03 4.69 21.26
CA VAL A 10 -21.87 3.82 21.46
C VAL A 10 -21.63 3.59 22.96
N LYS A 11 -21.69 4.64 23.79
CA LYS A 11 -21.54 4.54 25.26
C LYS A 11 -22.61 3.69 25.92
N ASP A 12 -23.85 3.77 25.43
CA ASP A 12 -24.99 3.06 26.00
C ASP A 12 -25.15 1.62 25.44
N HIS A 13 -24.30 1.20 24.49
CA HIS A 13 -24.44 -0.09 23.81
C HIS A 13 -23.87 -1.26 24.62
N LYS A 14 -24.74 -2.22 24.98
CA LYS A 14 -24.38 -3.37 25.84
C LYS A 14 -23.28 -4.29 25.29
N LEU A 15 -23.08 -4.31 23.97
CA LEU A 15 -22.06 -5.15 23.31
C LEU A 15 -20.77 -4.40 22.95
N ILE A 16 -20.66 -3.11 23.30
CA ILE A 16 -19.46 -2.31 23.02
C ILE A 16 -18.78 -1.99 24.36
N ASN A 17 -17.55 -2.47 24.51
CA ASN A 17 -16.68 -2.08 25.61
C ASN A 17 -15.78 -0.94 25.15
N ILE A 18 -15.81 0.19 25.85
CA ILE A 18 -15.03 1.38 25.51
C ILE A 18 -13.89 1.54 26.50
N PHE A 19 -12.67 1.61 25.97
CA PHE A 19 -11.46 1.86 26.74
C PHE A 19 -10.89 3.22 26.30
N ILE A 20 -11.02 4.23 27.17
CA ILE A 20 -10.45 5.57 26.99
C ILE A 20 -9.14 5.69 27.78
N ASN A 21 -8.32 6.70 27.51
CA ASN A 21 -6.99 6.87 28.12
C ASN A 21 -6.18 5.56 28.07
N SER A 22 -6.19 4.93 26.89
CA SER A 22 -5.72 3.56 26.71
C SER A 22 -4.56 3.51 25.73
N LYS A 23 -3.64 2.57 25.98
CA LYS A 23 -2.49 2.30 25.14
C LYS A 23 -2.44 0.81 24.79
N ILE A 24 -2.25 0.52 23.51
CA ILE A 24 -1.95 -0.83 23.04
C ILE A 24 -0.47 -1.10 23.27
N ASN A 25 -0.16 -2.15 24.04
CA ASN A 25 1.22 -2.54 24.35
C ASN A 25 1.76 -3.54 23.34
N SER A 26 0.93 -4.50 22.92
CA SER A 26 1.29 -5.51 21.93
C SER A 26 0.04 -6.07 21.25
N ILE A 27 0.23 -6.49 20.00
CA ILE A 27 -0.75 -7.24 19.23
C ILE A 27 -0.04 -8.49 18.73
N GLY A 28 -0.66 -9.64 18.98
CA GLY A 28 -0.20 -10.95 18.51
C GLY A 28 -1.34 -11.75 17.90
N GLY A 29 -1.00 -12.90 17.36
CA GLY A 29 -1.97 -13.80 16.75
C GLY A 29 -2.24 -13.50 15.27
N TYR A 30 -3.39 -13.95 14.80
CA TYR A 30 -3.80 -13.93 13.40
C TYR A 30 -5.32 -13.88 13.29
N VAL A 31 -5.87 -13.76 12.07
CA VAL A 31 -7.32 -13.73 11.83
C VAL A 31 -8.05 -14.80 12.65
N CYS A 32 -9.11 -14.40 13.36
CA CYS A 32 -9.89 -15.17 14.34
C CYS A 32 -9.22 -15.52 15.67
N ASN A 33 -7.91 -15.31 15.82
CA ASN A 33 -7.13 -15.70 17.00
C ASN A 33 -6.13 -14.59 17.36
N PHE A 34 -6.57 -13.33 17.39
CA PHE A 34 -5.73 -12.23 17.84
C PHE A 34 -5.75 -12.13 19.36
N THR A 35 -4.63 -11.69 19.91
CA THR A 35 -4.48 -11.29 21.30
C THR A 35 -3.92 -9.88 21.34
N THR A 36 -4.59 -8.98 22.08
CA THR A 36 -4.13 -7.60 22.26
C THR A 36 -4.00 -7.28 23.73
N ASN A 37 -2.81 -6.83 24.11
CA ASN A 37 -2.53 -6.37 25.46
C ASN A 37 -2.73 -4.85 25.53
N ILE A 38 -3.64 -4.40 26.41
CA ILE A 38 -4.03 -3.00 26.53
C ILE A 38 -3.80 -2.55 27.97
N THR A 39 -3.14 -1.41 28.15
CA THR A 39 -3.14 -0.64 29.40
C THR A 39 -4.23 0.43 29.32
N PHE A 40 -5.15 0.49 30.27
CA PHE A 40 -6.26 1.45 30.26
C PHE A 40 -6.63 1.96 31.65
N GLY A 41 -7.34 3.09 31.65
CA GLY A 41 -7.78 3.78 32.87
C GLY A 41 -6.65 4.51 33.60
N ASP A 42 -7.03 5.39 34.51
CA ASP A 42 -6.07 6.24 35.22
C ASP A 42 -5.16 5.43 36.16
N ASP A 43 -5.64 4.28 36.67
CA ASP A 43 -4.88 3.32 37.48
C ASP A 43 -3.92 2.44 36.65
N LYS A 44 -3.85 2.64 35.32
CA LYS A 44 -3.00 1.90 34.38
C LYS A 44 -3.13 0.37 34.49
N GLN A 45 -4.37 -0.12 34.49
CA GLN A 45 -4.62 -1.56 34.51
C GLN A 45 -4.25 -2.18 33.16
N THR A 46 -3.51 -3.29 33.19
CA THR A 46 -3.11 -4.03 31.99
C THR A 46 -3.92 -5.31 31.87
N LYS A 47 -4.57 -5.52 30.71
CA LYS A 47 -5.32 -6.75 30.41
C LYS A 47 -5.08 -7.21 28.99
N GLU A 48 -5.07 -8.52 28.82
CA GLU A 48 -5.05 -9.18 27.51
C GLU A 48 -6.48 -9.49 27.03
N PHE A 49 -6.75 -9.20 25.78
CA PHE A 49 -8.04 -9.44 25.13
C PHE A 49 -7.87 -10.35 23.92
N GLN A 50 -8.66 -11.41 23.86
CA GLN A 50 -8.80 -12.25 22.68
C GLN A 50 -9.91 -11.70 21.79
N HIS A 51 -9.64 -11.61 20.48
CA HIS A 51 -10.62 -11.16 19.51
C HIS A 51 -10.31 -11.72 18.11
N GLY A 52 -11.31 -11.65 17.23
CA GLY A 52 -11.19 -12.27 15.91
C GLY A 52 -10.71 -11.33 14.80
N ILE A 53 -10.94 -10.02 14.93
CA ILE A 53 -10.64 -9.03 13.90
C ILE A 53 -10.21 -7.70 14.52
N ILE A 54 -9.48 -6.92 13.75
CA ILE A 54 -9.02 -5.56 14.11
C ILE A 54 -9.54 -4.58 13.07
N ILE A 55 -10.06 -3.44 13.50
CA ILE A 55 -10.38 -2.30 12.62
C ILE A 55 -9.54 -1.10 13.06
N VAL A 56 -8.68 -0.62 12.16
CA VAL A 56 -7.85 0.57 12.35
C VAL A 56 -8.66 1.80 11.95
N ALA A 57 -8.95 2.64 12.94
CA ALA A 57 -9.68 3.89 12.79
C ALA A 57 -9.04 5.02 13.60
N THR A 58 -7.70 5.03 13.69
CA THR A 58 -6.90 5.98 14.49
C THR A 58 -6.99 7.42 14.01
N GLY A 59 -7.46 7.62 12.77
CA GLY A 59 -7.64 8.94 12.19
C GLY A 59 -6.32 9.60 11.77
N ALA A 60 -6.39 10.91 11.64
CA ALA A 60 -5.31 11.80 11.26
C ALA A 60 -5.58 13.17 11.91
N HIS A 61 -4.57 14.04 11.94
CA HIS A 61 -4.59 15.29 12.69
C HIS A 61 -4.63 16.50 11.76
N GLU A 62 -5.16 17.62 12.26
CA GLU A 62 -5.02 18.91 11.58
C GLU A 62 -3.56 19.35 11.61
N TYR A 63 -3.03 19.72 10.45
CA TYR A 63 -1.68 20.24 10.33
C TYR A 63 -1.50 21.47 11.21
N GLN A 64 -0.43 21.47 12.00
CA GLN A 64 -0.03 22.62 12.81
C GLN A 64 1.05 23.39 12.05
N PRO A 65 0.80 24.65 11.64
CA PRO A 65 1.81 25.48 11.00
C PRO A 65 3.07 25.59 11.87
N LYS A 66 4.24 25.54 11.22
CA LYS A 66 5.53 25.63 11.91
C LYS A 66 5.71 27.00 12.55
N GLU A 67 6.64 27.11 13.49
CA GLU A 67 6.91 28.37 14.16
C GLU A 67 7.24 29.49 13.15
N GLY A 68 6.43 30.56 13.16
CA GLY A 68 6.58 31.69 12.24
C GLY A 68 5.97 31.50 10.85
N GLU A 69 5.47 30.30 10.52
CA GLU A 69 4.70 30.06 9.29
C GLU A 69 3.41 30.89 9.33
N PHE A 70 3.23 31.79 8.36
CA PHE A 70 2.07 32.69 8.28
C PHE A 70 1.79 33.53 9.55
N LEU A 71 2.78 33.73 10.43
CA LEU A 71 2.63 34.33 11.77
C LEU A 71 1.69 33.57 12.72
N TYR A 72 1.36 32.31 12.43
CA TYR A 72 0.56 31.47 13.32
C TYR A 72 1.27 31.29 14.68
N GLY A 73 0.50 31.40 15.77
CA GLY A 73 1.02 31.38 17.14
C GLY A 73 1.79 32.63 17.58
N LYS A 74 2.19 33.51 16.65
CA LYS A 74 2.86 34.80 16.95
C LYS A 74 1.89 35.98 17.00
N ASN A 75 0.74 35.86 16.33
CA ASN A 75 -0.29 36.89 16.31
C ASN A 75 -1.68 36.26 16.48
N ASP A 76 -2.41 36.68 17.50
CA ASP A 76 -3.74 36.15 17.86
C ASP A 76 -4.82 36.37 16.78
N LYS A 77 -4.53 37.17 15.75
CA LYS A 77 -5.40 37.40 14.59
C LYS A 77 -5.12 36.44 13.42
N VAL A 78 -4.22 35.47 13.60
CA VAL A 78 -3.98 34.37 12.67
C VAL A 78 -4.44 33.07 13.34
N ILE A 79 -5.51 32.49 12.83
CA ILE A 79 -6.14 31.29 13.40
C ILE A 79 -6.32 30.20 12.33
N LEU A 80 -6.57 28.96 12.75
CA LEU A 80 -6.95 27.85 11.86
C LEU A 80 -8.46 27.89 11.53
N GLN A 81 -8.86 27.15 10.49
CA GLN A 81 -10.28 26.97 10.16
C GLN A 81 -11.07 26.31 11.29
N SER A 82 -10.47 25.34 11.99
CA SER A 82 -11.09 24.67 13.13
C SER A 82 -11.38 25.65 14.28
N GLU A 83 -10.47 26.59 14.53
CA GLU A 83 -10.63 27.65 15.53
C GLU A 83 -11.73 28.64 15.11
N LEU A 84 -11.77 29.04 13.83
CA LEU A 84 -12.87 29.86 13.30
C LEU A 84 -14.22 29.15 13.44
N GLU A 85 -14.29 27.85 13.11
CA GLU A 85 -15.52 27.06 13.23
C GLU A 85 -16.01 27.02 14.68
N ASN A 86 -15.09 26.85 15.64
CA ASN A 86 -15.42 26.93 17.06
C ASN A 86 -15.93 28.32 17.47
N PHE A 87 -15.34 29.41 16.96
CA PHE A 87 -15.82 30.77 17.23
C PHE A 87 -17.20 31.04 16.64
N LEU A 88 -17.44 30.60 15.40
CA LEU A 88 -18.74 30.72 14.74
C LEU A 88 -19.87 30.06 15.54
N TYR A 89 -19.55 29.01 16.30
CA TYR A 89 -20.50 28.30 17.15
C TYR A 89 -20.61 28.88 18.56
N THR A 90 -19.48 29.15 19.22
CA THR A 90 -19.45 29.49 20.66
C THR A 90 -19.49 30.98 20.95
N LYS A 91 -18.94 31.81 20.07
CA LYS A 91 -18.74 33.26 20.26
C LYS A 91 -18.98 34.03 18.95
N PRO A 92 -20.15 33.87 18.30
CA PRO A 92 -20.43 34.52 17.02
C PRO A 92 -20.32 36.05 17.07
N GLU A 93 -20.56 36.65 18.24
CA GLU A 93 -20.46 38.10 18.49
C GLU A 93 -19.05 38.65 18.21
N LYS A 94 -17.99 37.82 18.30
CA LYS A 94 -16.62 38.23 17.96
C LYS A 94 -16.45 38.65 16.50
N LEU A 95 -17.37 38.26 15.62
CA LEU A 95 -17.33 38.64 14.21
C LEU A 95 -18.05 39.95 13.90
N GLU A 96 -18.73 40.56 14.89
CA GLU A 96 -19.43 41.84 14.70
C GLU A 96 -18.45 42.99 14.44
N ASP A 97 -17.31 43.00 15.15
CA ASP A 97 -16.26 44.02 15.04
C ASP A 97 -15.22 43.74 13.94
N VAL A 98 -15.32 42.61 13.26
CA VAL A 98 -14.40 42.21 12.18
C VAL A 98 -14.94 42.73 10.85
N ASN A 99 -14.14 43.49 10.09
CA ASN A 99 -14.56 44.01 8.79
C ASN A 99 -14.04 43.17 7.62
N THR A 100 -12.84 42.58 7.76
CA THR A 100 -12.22 41.78 6.69
C THR A 100 -11.59 40.49 7.21
N ILE A 101 -12.00 39.34 6.66
CA ILE A 101 -11.35 38.04 6.81
C ILE A 101 -10.64 37.66 5.52
N VAL A 102 -9.39 37.21 5.63
CA VAL A 102 -8.66 36.55 4.54
C VAL A 102 -8.43 35.09 4.90
N MET A 103 -8.94 34.17 4.08
CA MET A 103 -8.74 32.73 4.23
C MET A 103 -7.66 32.24 3.27
N ILE A 104 -6.67 31.47 3.75
CA ILE A 104 -5.55 30.98 2.95
C ILE A 104 -5.67 29.47 2.77
N GLN A 105 -5.81 29.02 1.52
CA GLN A 105 -5.93 27.61 1.19
C GLN A 105 -4.57 26.91 1.05
N CYS A 106 -4.58 25.59 1.24
CA CYS A 106 -3.42 24.70 1.06
C CYS A 106 -2.28 24.93 2.05
N VAL A 107 -2.57 25.39 3.27
CA VAL A 107 -1.57 25.47 4.36
C VAL A 107 -1.25 24.04 4.82
N GLY A 108 0.02 23.64 4.81
CA GLY A 108 0.43 22.26 5.11
C GLY A 108 -0.04 21.20 4.10
N SER A 109 -0.33 21.56 2.84
CA SER A 109 -0.74 20.61 1.81
C SER A 109 -0.35 21.07 0.42
N ARG A 110 -0.15 20.12 -0.51
CA ARG A 110 0.33 20.38 -1.88
C ARG A 110 1.66 21.15 -1.89
N ASN A 111 2.54 20.81 -0.95
CA ASN A 111 3.91 21.31 -0.82
C ASN A 111 4.90 20.14 -0.83
N GLU A 112 6.19 20.39 -0.68
CA GLU A 112 7.23 19.35 -0.77
C GLU A 112 7.09 18.27 0.32
N GLU A 113 6.71 18.66 1.55
CA GLU A 113 6.56 17.75 2.68
C GLU A 113 5.25 16.94 2.62
N ASN A 114 4.18 17.56 2.15
CA ASN A 114 2.84 17.00 2.04
C ASN A 114 2.34 17.21 0.59
N PRO A 115 2.78 16.39 -0.38
CA PRO A 115 2.51 16.61 -1.80
C PRO A 115 1.04 16.38 -2.18
N TYR A 116 0.27 15.72 -1.31
CA TYR A 116 -1.13 15.41 -1.52
C TYR A 116 -2.07 16.59 -1.19
N CYS A 117 -3.32 16.47 -1.64
CA CYS A 117 -4.38 17.41 -1.27
C CYS A 117 -5.15 16.87 -0.07
N SER A 118 -5.47 17.74 0.89
CA SER A 118 -6.27 17.36 2.07
C SER A 118 -7.77 17.22 1.83
N ARG A 119 -8.24 17.45 0.59
CA ARG A 119 -9.60 17.19 0.06
C ARG A 119 -10.78 17.89 0.74
N MET A 120 -10.64 18.42 1.95
CA MET A 120 -11.74 19.02 2.72
C MET A 120 -11.60 20.53 2.98
N CYS A 121 -10.37 21.04 3.06
CA CYS A 121 -10.07 22.44 3.38
C CYS A 121 -10.78 23.48 2.48
N CYS A 122 -11.00 23.18 1.19
CA CYS A 122 -11.79 24.05 0.30
C CYS A 122 -13.27 24.15 0.69
N ALA A 123 -13.90 22.99 0.94
CA ALA A 123 -15.31 22.95 1.30
C ALA A 123 -15.56 23.54 2.69
N GLU A 124 -14.64 23.31 3.62
CA GLU A 124 -14.70 23.84 4.98
C GLU A 124 -14.58 25.36 5.01
N ALA A 125 -13.59 25.93 4.31
CA ALA A 125 -13.44 27.37 4.18
C ALA A 125 -14.70 28.03 3.61
N ILE A 126 -15.30 27.44 2.57
CA ILE A 126 -16.53 27.94 1.95
C ILE A 126 -17.71 27.86 2.92
N LYS A 127 -17.87 26.74 3.64
CA LYS A 127 -18.90 26.56 4.67
C LYS A 127 -18.77 27.63 5.76
N ASN A 128 -17.57 27.81 6.30
CA ASN A 128 -17.30 28.78 7.36
C ASN A 128 -17.48 30.22 6.86
N ALA A 129 -17.06 30.53 5.64
CA ALA A 129 -17.25 31.85 5.03
C ALA A 129 -18.74 32.20 4.84
N ILE A 130 -19.55 31.25 4.36
CA ILE A 130 -21.01 31.43 4.24
C ILE A 130 -21.61 31.71 5.63
N LYS A 131 -21.22 30.93 6.64
CA LYS A 131 -21.74 31.10 8.00
C LYS A 131 -21.33 32.43 8.62
N ALA A 132 -20.09 32.86 8.42
CA ALA A 132 -19.60 34.16 8.86
C ALA A 132 -20.39 35.31 8.20
N LYS A 133 -20.71 35.20 6.90
CA LYS A 133 -21.57 36.16 6.19
C LYS A 133 -23.03 36.17 6.69
N GLU A 134 -23.56 35.06 7.20
CA GLU A 134 -24.88 35.03 7.82
C GLU A 134 -24.91 35.79 9.15
N ILE A 135 -23.83 35.70 9.93
CA ILE A 135 -23.68 36.40 11.22
C ILE A 135 -23.44 37.89 10.99
N ASN A 136 -22.48 38.23 10.12
CA ASN A 136 -22.17 39.61 9.76
C ASN A 136 -22.25 39.79 8.22
N PRO A 137 -23.40 40.24 7.68
CA PRO A 137 -23.58 40.44 6.23
C PRO A 137 -22.61 41.44 5.60
N LYS A 138 -22.11 42.41 6.39
CA LYS A 138 -21.18 43.46 5.94
C LYS A 138 -19.72 42.98 5.88
N LEU A 139 -19.42 41.82 6.45
CA LEU A 139 -18.07 41.25 6.53
C LEU A 139 -17.47 41.00 5.15
N ASN A 140 -16.32 41.56 4.83
CA ASN A 140 -15.60 41.24 3.59
C ASN A 140 -14.81 39.96 3.79
N ILE A 141 -15.05 38.94 2.95
CA ILE A 141 -14.31 37.68 3.02
C ILE A 141 -13.61 37.44 1.70
N VAL A 142 -12.31 37.22 1.76
CA VAL A 142 -11.47 36.88 0.62
C VAL A 142 -10.85 35.50 0.84
N VAL A 143 -11.06 34.58 -0.09
CA VAL A 143 -10.46 33.24 -0.08
C VAL A 143 -9.33 33.19 -1.11
N LEU A 144 -8.11 32.99 -0.63
CA LEU A 144 -6.90 32.87 -1.43
C LEU A 144 -6.64 31.42 -1.76
N TYR A 145 -6.65 31.05 -3.04
CA TYR A 145 -6.59 29.65 -3.47
C TYR A 145 -5.66 29.39 -4.66
N ARG A 146 -5.25 28.13 -4.82
CA ARG A 146 -4.61 27.63 -6.06
C ARG A 146 -5.64 27.09 -7.04
N ASP A 147 -6.45 26.14 -6.55
CA ASP A 147 -7.63 25.57 -7.21
C ASP A 147 -8.75 25.39 -6.17
N ILE A 148 -9.99 25.68 -6.52
CA ILE A 148 -11.14 25.37 -5.66
C ILE A 148 -11.56 23.93 -5.93
N ARG A 149 -11.47 23.08 -4.89
CA ARG A 149 -11.80 21.65 -4.97
C ARG A 149 -13.06 21.32 -4.17
N THR A 150 -14.22 21.69 -4.70
CA THR A 150 -15.54 21.39 -4.12
C THR A 150 -16.26 20.29 -4.91
N TYR A 151 -15.67 19.09 -4.93
CA TYR A 151 -16.16 17.96 -5.73
C TYR A 151 -17.56 17.48 -5.31
N GLY A 152 -18.27 16.88 -6.27
CA GLY A 152 -19.63 16.38 -6.11
C GLY A 152 -20.63 17.52 -5.93
N PHE A 153 -21.58 17.36 -5.00
CA PHE A 153 -22.63 18.36 -4.76
C PHE A 153 -22.14 19.63 -4.06
N LYS A 154 -20.84 19.69 -3.68
CA LYS A 154 -20.29 20.82 -2.94
C LYS A 154 -20.10 22.09 -3.78
N GLU A 155 -20.05 21.95 -5.10
CA GLU A 155 -20.03 23.07 -6.06
C GLU A 155 -21.20 24.05 -5.85
N LYS A 156 -22.36 23.55 -5.41
CA LYS A 156 -23.52 24.40 -5.08
C LYS A 156 -23.20 25.42 -3.99
N TYR A 157 -22.43 25.02 -2.97
CA TYR A 157 -22.01 25.93 -1.90
C TYR A 157 -20.96 26.94 -2.38
N TYR A 158 -20.09 26.54 -3.32
CA TYR A 158 -19.16 27.49 -3.92
C TYR A 158 -19.90 28.60 -4.68
N ASN A 159 -20.93 28.27 -5.46
CA ASN A 159 -21.78 29.26 -6.13
C ASN A 159 -22.52 30.15 -5.12
N LEU A 160 -23.13 29.56 -4.09
CA LEU A 160 -23.80 30.30 -3.02
C LEU A 160 -22.85 31.29 -2.31
N ALA A 161 -21.60 30.88 -2.07
CA ALA A 161 -20.61 31.77 -1.46
C ALA A 161 -20.32 32.99 -2.34
N ARG A 162 -20.18 32.79 -3.65
CA ARG A 162 -19.97 33.87 -4.63
C ARG A 162 -21.19 34.80 -4.70
N GLU A 163 -22.40 34.26 -4.69
CA GLU A 163 -23.65 35.04 -4.65
C GLU A 163 -23.75 35.90 -3.38
N LYS A 164 -23.25 35.41 -2.24
CA LYS A 164 -23.12 36.16 -0.98
C LYS A 164 -21.99 37.20 -0.97
N GLY A 165 -21.31 37.40 -2.11
CA GLY A 165 -20.24 38.39 -2.25
C GLY A 165 -18.91 37.97 -1.63
N ILE A 166 -18.67 36.68 -1.39
CA ILE A 166 -17.36 36.17 -0.98
C ILE A 166 -16.45 36.19 -2.21
N VAL A 167 -15.28 36.81 -2.06
CA VAL A 167 -14.32 37.00 -3.15
C VAL A 167 -13.31 35.86 -3.15
N PHE A 168 -13.03 35.30 -4.33
CA PHE A 168 -12.06 34.22 -4.49
C PHE A 168 -10.92 34.72 -5.37
N ILE A 169 -9.69 34.74 -4.84
CA ILE A 169 -8.52 35.21 -5.57
C ILE A 169 -7.53 34.07 -5.72
N ARG A 170 -7.13 33.81 -6.97
CA ARG A 170 -6.13 32.80 -7.28
C ARG A 170 -4.73 33.38 -7.08
N PHE A 171 -3.91 32.72 -6.26
CA PHE A 171 -2.49 33.06 -6.09
C PHE A 171 -1.60 32.10 -6.88
N ASP A 172 -0.41 32.58 -7.25
CA ASP A 172 0.62 31.76 -7.90
C ASP A 172 1.21 30.77 -6.91
N HIS A 173 1.26 29.50 -7.30
CA HIS A 173 1.76 28.47 -6.42
C HIS A 173 3.25 28.55 -6.10
N GLU A 174 4.05 29.15 -6.98
CA GLU A 174 5.49 29.32 -6.76
C GLU A 174 5.77 30.46 -5.77
N LYS A 175 4.77 31.31 -5.52
CA LYS A 175 4.85 32.49 -4.67
C LYS A 175 3.69 32.50 -3.67
N PRO A 176 3.77 31.71 -2.59
CA PRO A 176 2.71 31.65 -1.59
C PRO A 176 2.45 33.02 -0.96
N PRO A 177 1.26 33.27 -0.40
CA PRO A 177 0.93 34.54 0.24
C PRO A 177 1.91 34.92 1.36
N GLU A 178 2.34 36.18 1.39
CA GLU A 178 3.19 36.71 2.45
C GLU A 178 2.33 37.53 3.42
N ILE A 179 2.49 37.30 4.73
CA ILE A 179 1.75 38.03 5.76
C ILE A 179 2.72 38.92 6.51
N THR A 180 2.39 40.20 6.59
CA THR A 180 3.10 41.19 7.40
C THR A 180 2.14 41.89 8.37
N GLN A 181 2.68 42.36 9.48
CA GLN A 181 1.93 43.16 10.44
C GLN A 181 2.14 44.65 10.15
N GLU A 182 1.06 45.37 9.85
CA GLU A 182 1.04 46.81 9.62
C GLU A 182 0.24 47.49 10.74
N GLY A 183 0.91 47.83 11.85
CA GLY A 183 0.27 48.43 13.03
C GLY A 183 -0.70 47.45 13.69
N THR A 184 -2.00 47.80 13.69
CA THR A 184 -3.07 46.97 14.28
C THR A 184 -3.70 45.99 13.29
N LYS A 185 -3.41 46.09 11.99
CA LYS A 185 -3.97 45.24 10.94
C LYS A 185 -2.91 44.32 10.33
N LEU A 186 -3.36 43.22 9.75
CA LEU A 186 -2.52 42.32 8.98
C LEU A 186 -2.61 42.68 7.51
N SER A 187 -1.50 42.56 6.79
CA SER A 187 -1.41 42.80 5.34
C SER A 187 -1.01 41.50 4.68
N VAL A 188 -1.81 41.04 3.72
CA VAL A 188 -1.54 39.82 2.95
C VAL A 188 -1.17 40.22 1.54
N LYS A 189 0.09 40.02 1.19
CA LYS A 189 0.62 40.23 -0.16
C LYS A 189 0.50 38.93 -0.95
N ILE A 190 -0.09 39.01 -2.13
CA ILE A 190 -0.28 37.88 -3.04
C ILE A 190 0.19 38.23 -4.44
N GLU A 191 0.81 37.27 -5.10
CA GLU A 191 1.09 37.33 -6.53
C GLU A 191 -0.02 36.61 -7.28
N THR A 192 -0.71 37.33 -8.17
CA THR A 192 -1.79 36.76 -8.96
C THR A 192 -1.30 36.50 -10.40
N PRO A 193 -1.69 35.38 -11.03
CA PRO A 193 -1.27 35.09 -12.40
C PRO A 193 -1.72 36.12 -13.46
N LYS A 194 -2.70 36.98 -13.16
CA LYS A 194 -3.31 37.90 -14.13
C LYS A 194 -3.21 39.37 -13.77
N LEU A 195 -3.21 39.72 -12.48
CA LEU A 195 -3.26 41.12 -12.01
C LEU A 195 -1.92 41.57 -11.41
N GLY A 196 -0.92 40.69 -11.33
CA GLY A 196 0.34 40.96 -10.64
C GLY A 196 0.18 40.95 -9.11
N SER A 197 1.08 41.66 -8.42
CA SER A 197 1.11 41.75 -6.96
C SER A 197 -0.04 42.60 -6.42
N ILE A 198 -0.78 42.06 -5.45
CA ILE A 198 -1.86 42.75 -4.73
C ILE A 198 -1.62 42.62 -3.23
N SER A 199 -1.93 43.67 -2.46
CA SER A 199 -1.96 43.62 -0.99
C SER A 199 -3.37 43.83 -0.46
N ILE A 200 -3.77 43.00 0.49
CA ILE A 200 -5.10 43.01 1.10
C ILE A 200 -4.94 43.21 2.61
N LYS A 201 -5.60 44.22 3.17
CA LYS A 201 -5.64 44.44 4.62
C LYS A 201 -6.71 43.58 5.26
N ALA A 202 -6.32 42.77 6.24
CA ALA A 202 -7.16 41.84 6.96
C ALA A 202 -7.22 42.20 8.46
N ASP A 203 -8.42 42.09 9.04
CA ASP A 203 -8.60 42.18 10.49
C ASP A 203 -8.39 40.79 11.14
N LEU A 204 -8.65 39.71 10.38
CA LEU A 204 -8.43 38.32 10.78
C LEU A 204 -7.94 37.49 9.58
N ILE A 205 -6.93 36.66 9.79
CA ILE A 205 -6.43 35.69 8.81
C ILE A 205 -6.78 34.28 9.30
N VAL A 206 -7.30 33.46 8.39
CA VAL A 206 -7.74 32.11 8.69
C VAL A 206 -7.00 31.13 7.78
N LEU A 207 -6.21 30.25 8.38
CA LEU A 207 -5.39 29.27 7.67
C LEU A 207 -6.20 27.98 7.50
N SER A 208 -6.41 27.56 6.26
CA SER A 208 -7.06 26.29 5.96
C SER A 208 -6.01 25.19 5.93
N ALA A 209 -5.66 24.73 7.13
CA ALA A 209 -4.68 23.69 7.39
C ALA A 209 -5.08 22.34 6.76
N GLY A 210 -4.05 21.59 6.38
CA GLY A 210 -4.17 20.24 5.85
C GLY A 210 -4.48 19.20 6.92
N ILE A 211 -4.59 17.95 6.48
CA ILE A 211 -4.67 16.77 7.35
C ILE A 211 -3.38 15.98 7.18
N VAL A 212 -2.71 15.69 8.28
CA VAL A 212 -1.46 14.92 8.33
C VAL A 212 -1.64 13.68 9.21
N SER A 213 -0.94 12.61 8.86
CA SER A 213 -0.92 11.39 9.67
C SER A 213 -0.15 11.59 10.97
N ASP A 214 -0.41 10.74 11.97
CA ASP A 214 0.43 10.62 13.14
C ASP A 214 1.59 9.66 12.84
N GLY A 215 2.70 10.21 12.30
CA GLY A 215 3.79 9.37 11.80
C GLY A 215 4.36 8.42 12.85
N GLU A 216 4.58 8.92 14.07
CA GLU A 216 5.23 8.14 15.13
C GLU A 216 4.31 7.05 15.70
N GLU A 217 3.04 7.39 15.96
CA GLU A 217 2.07 6.41 16.49
C GLU A 217 1.62 5.42 15.42
N ASN A 218 1.45 5.85 14.16
CA ASN A 218 1.13 4.94 13.07
C ASN A 218 2.28 3.97 12.80
N GLU A 219 3.54 4.39 12.86
CA GLU A 219 4.69 3.48 12.68
C GLU A 219 4.75 2.42 13.79
N LYS A 220 4.54 2.82 15.05
CA LYS A 220 4.47 1.88 16.19
C LYS A 220 3.33 0.87 15.99
N LEU A 221 2.14 1.34 15.64
CA LEU A 221 0.98 0.48 15.45
C LEU A 221 1.13 -0.42 14.21
N ALA A 222 1.68 0.10 13.11
CA ALA A 222 1.96 -0.64 11.88
C ALA A 222 2.92 -1.81 12.14
N LYS A 223 3.97 -1.59 12.94
CA LYS A 223 4.89 -2.65 13.38
C LYS A 223 4.19 -3.74 14.19
N MET A 224 3.32 -3.36 15.14
CA MET A 224 2.55 -4.33 15.94
C MET A 224 1.57 -5.14 15.08
N LEU A 225 0.89 -4.48 14.14
CA LEU A 225 -0.07 -5.10 13.23
C LEU A 225 0.58 -5.86 12.06
N LYS A 226 1.87 -5.62 11.80
CA LYS A 226 2.60 -6.09 10.61
C LYS A 226 1.91 -5.67 9.32
N VAL A 227 1.56 -4.39 9.22
CA VAL A 227 0.92 -3.79 8.04
C VAL A 227 1.75 -2.62 7.50
N PRO A 228 1.70 -2.35 6.19
CA PRO A 228 2.47 -1.25 5.60
C PRO A 228 1.84 0.13 5.82
N THR A 229 2.68 1.15 5.80
CA THR A 229 2.30 2.56 5.63
C THR A 229 2.88 3.10 4.31
N ASN A 230 2.30 4.17 3.79
CA ASN A 230 2.85 4.89 2.64
C ASN A 230 3.97 5.88 3.07
N SER A 231 4.55 6.60 2.11
CA SER A 231 5.59 7.62 2.34
C SER A 231 5.13 8.77 3.24
N GLU A 232 3.83 8.98 3.34
CA GLU A 232 3.19 10.01 4.17
C GLU A 232 2.69 9.46 5.51
N ASN A 233 3.12 8.25 5.91
CA ASN A 233 2.76 7.55 7.14
C ASN A 233 1.25 7.30 7.37
N PHE A 234 0.45 7.30 6.32
CA PHE A 234 -0.90 6.74 6.36
C PHE A 234 -0.84 5.22 6.17
N PHE A 235 -1.83 4.51 6.71
CA PHE A 235 -1.95 3.07 6.50
C PHE A 235 -2.31 2.75 5.05
N LEU A 236 -1.60 1.77 4.46
CA LEU A 236 -1.78 1.37 3.07
C LEU A 236 -2.75 0.19 2.97
N GLU A 237 -3.86 0.37 2.25
CA GLU A 237 -4.81 -0.70 1.98
C GLU A 237 -4.24 -1.81 1.08
N ALA A 238 -4.90 -2.97 1.05
CA ALA A 238 -4.54 -4.10 0.20
C ALA A 238 -4.62 -3.75 -1.29
N HIS A 239 -5.66 -3.03 -1.71
CA HIS A 239 -5.80 -2.56 -3.09
C HIS A 239 -6.80 -1.41 -3.21
N VAL A 240 -6.39 -0.30 -3.83
CA VAL A 240 -7.15 0.96 -3.97
C VAL A 240 -8.61 0.80 -4.40
N LYS A 241 -8.90 -0.13 -5.32
CA LYS A 241 -10.25 -0.40 -5.88
C LYS A 241 -10.94 -1.65 -5.32
N LEU A 242 -10.27 -2.81 -5.37
CA LEU A 242 -10.88 -4.11 -5.06
C LEU A 242 -11.02 -4.38 -3.56
N ARG A 243 -10.08 -3.89 -2.76
CA ARG A 243 -10.02 -4.13 -1.31
C ARG A 243 -9.65 -2.84 -0.55
N PRO A 244 -10.47 -1.78 -0.66
CA PRO A 244 -10.17 -0.46 -0.10
C PRO A 244 -10.20 -0.41 1.43
N SER A 245 -10.88 -1.34 2.09
CA SER A 245 -11.04 -1.36 3.55
C SER A 245 -10.24 -2.47 4.22
N ASP A 246 -9.43 -3.22 3.45
CA ASP A 246 -8.69 -4.37 3.95
C ASP A 246 -7.20 -4.04 3.98
N PHE A 247 -6.46 -4.64 4.90
CA PHE A 247 -5.02 -4.81 4.74
C PHE A 247 -4.71 -6.09 3.94
N ALA A 248 -3.47 -6.21 3.46
CA ALA A 248 -2.99 -7.46 2.87
C ALA A 248 -3.00 -8.62 3.90
N THR A 249 -2.81 -8.28 5.17
CA THR A 249 -2.97 -9.17 6.32
C THR A 249 -4.45 -9.39 6.62
N ASP A 250 -4.90 -10.64 6.56
CA ASP A 250 -6.30 -10.98 6.80
C ASP A 250 -6.74 -10.71 8.24
N GLY A 251 -8.01 -10.36 8.41
CA GLY A 251 -8.60 -10.06 9.72
C GLY A 251 -8.32 -8.66 10.24
N ILE A 252 -7.52 -7.86 9.53
CA ILE A 252 -7.23 -6.46 9.86
C ILE A 252 -7.85 -5.56 8.76
N PHE A 253 -8.64 -4.59 9.19
CA PHE A 253 -9.36 -3.66 8.31
C PHE A 253 -9.00 -2.22 8.64
N LEU A 254 -9.33 -1.31 7.72
CA LEU A 254 -8.96 0.10 7.77
C LEU A 254 -10.14 0.99 7.35
N CYS A 255 -10.34 2.10 8.06
CA CYS A 255 -11.33 3.10 7.68
C CYS A 255 -11.00 4.50 8.17
N GLY A 256 -11.64 5.49 7.56
CA GLY A 256 -11.53 6.89 7.94
C GLY A 256 -10.19 7.48 7.55
N THR A 257 -9.79 8.54 8.26
CA THR A 257 -8.59 9.30 7.92
C THR A 257 -7.27 8.59 8.23
N ALA A 258 -7.31 7.44 8.92
CA ALA A 258 -6.15 6.56 9.08
C ALA A 258 -5.57 6.07 7.75
N ARG A 259 -6.43 5.93 6.72
CA ARG A 259 -6.04 5.55 5.35
C ARG A 259 -5.50 6.71 4.52
N GLY A 260 -5.86 7.94 4.89
CA GLY A 260 -5.66 9.12 4.06
C GLY A 260 -6.84 10.06 4.12
N THR A 261 -6.73 11.19 3.43
CA THR A 261 -7.66 12.31 3.61
C THR A 261 -9.07 11.98 3.12
N ALA A 262 -10.06 12.18 3.99
CA ALA A 262 -11.45 11.80 3.78
C ALA A 262 -12.38 12.78 4.50
N THR A 263 -13.55 13.01 3.92
CA THR A 263 -14.65 13.77 4.54
C THR A 263 -15.40 12.90 5.54
N ILE A 264 -16.18 13.52 6.43
CA ILE A 264 -17.00 12.78 7.42
C ILE A 264 -17.89 11.73 6.74
N THR A 265 -18.55 12.08 5.64
CA THR A 265 -19.42 11.14 4.90
C THR A 265 -18.64 9.98 4.31
N GLU A 266 -17.45 10.22 3.76
CA GLU A 266 -16.57 9.17 3.26
C GLU A 266 -16.06 8.29 4.39
N SER A 267 -15.66 8.87 5.53
CA SER A 267 -15.22 8.13 6.72
C SER A 267 -16.33 7.24 7.27
N ILE A 268 -17.57 7.71 7.33
CA ILE A 268 -18.73 6.90 7.73
C ILE A 268 -18.94 5.74 6.74
N ALA A 269 -18.91 6.01 5.44
CA ALA A 269 -19.06 4.97 4.41
C ALA A 269 -17.94 3.91 4.49
N GLN A 270 -16.70 4.35 4.73
CA GLN A 270 -15.55 3.46 4.93
C GLN A 270 -15.67 2.64 6.21
N ALA A 271 -16.16 3.22 7.32
CA ALA A 271 -16.40 2.49 8.56
C ALA A 271 -17.46 1.40 8.40
N LEU A 272 -18.55 1.71 7.69
CA LEU A 272 -19.58 0.73 7.33
C LEU A 272 -19.02 -0.38 6.43
N SER A 273 -18.17 -0.03 5.45
CA SER A 273 -17.45 -0.99 4.62
C SER A 273 -16.56 -1.91 5.46
N ALA A 274 -15.70 -1.35 6.32
CA ALA A 274 -14.82 -2.13 7.19
C ALA A 274 -15.60 -3.07 8.13
N ALA A 275 -16.69 -2.59 8.73
CA ALA A 275 -17.57 -3.42 9.56
C ALA A 275 -18.24 -4.54 8.74
N SER A 276 -18.69 -4.25 7.51
CA SER A 276 -19.25 -5.26 6.61
C SER A 276 -18.20 -6.33 6.25
N ARG A 277 -16.97 -5.92 5.94
CA ARG A 277 -15.85 -6.82 5.62
C ARG A 277 -15.50 -7.69 6.83
N ALA A 278 -15.38 -7.11 8.02
CA ALA A 278 -15.17 -7.86 9.26
C ALA A 278 -16.27 -8.89 9.53
N THR A 279 -17.53 -8.55 9.25
CA THR A 279 -18.67 -9.46 9.43
C THR A 279 -18.58 -10.68 8.51
N THR A 280 -17.96 -10.59 7.32
CA THR A 280 -17.79 -11.77 6.44
C THR A 280 -16.92 -12.88 7.06
N ILE A 281 -16.13 -12.51 8.08
CA ILE A 281 -15.29 -13.40 8.87
C ILE A 281 -16.03 -13.81 10.14
N LEU A 282 -16.47 -12.82 10.93
CA LEU A 282 -17.10 -13.05 12.24
C LEU A 282 -18.45 -13.77 12.19
N SER A 283 -19.15 -13.77 11.05
CA SER A 283 -20.44 -14.45 10.88
C SER A 283 -20.33 -15.95 10.63
N LYS A 284 -19.11 -16.51 10.60
CA LYS A 284 -18.86 -17.91 10.30
C LYS A 284 -18.24 -18.61 11.51
N ASP A 285 -18.77 -19.78 11.84
CA ASP A 285 -18.17 -20.64 12.87
C ASP A 285 -16.85 -21.28 12.41
N ILE A 286 -16.69 -21.47 11.09
CA ILE A 286 -15.53 -22.10 10.46
C ILE A 286 -15.08 -21.27 9.26
N LEU A 287 -13.79 -20.98 9.20
CA LEU A 287 -13.15 -20.38 8.03
C LEU A 287 -12.45 -21.44 7.20
N VAL A 288 -12.82 -21.50 5.92
CA VAL A 288 -12.12 -22.30 4.93
C VAL A 288 -11.03 -21.43 4.31
N THR A 289 -9.78 -21.85 4.44
CA THR A 289 -8.63 -21.22 3.77
C THR A 289 -8.26 -21.97 2.50
N GLU A 290 -7.47 -21.36 1.64
CA GLU A 290 -6.92 -22.05 0.47
C GLU A 290 -6.03 -23.22 0.90
N GLY A 291 -6.11 -24.34 0.16
CA GLY A 291 -5.27 -25.52 0.39
C GLY A 291 -3.85 -25.38 -0.17
N VAL A 292 -3.56 -24.30 -0.88
CA VAL A 292 -2.27 -24.00 -1.50
C VAL A 292 -1.33 -23.41 -0.45
N ILE A 293 -0.93 -24.25 0.51
CA ILE A 293 -0.07 -23.88 1.64
C ILE A 293 1.26 -24.63 1.62
N SER A 294 2.30 -24.02 2.21
CA SER A 294 3.57 -24.70 2.47
C SER A 294 3.44 -25.68 3.62
N LYS A 295 4.18 -26.80 3.56
CA LYS A 295 4.28 -27.82 4.59
C LYS A 295 5.75 -28.19 4.82
N VAL A 296 6.14 -28.34 6.08
CA VAL A 296 7.50 -28.75 6.46
C VAL A 296 7.52 -30.26 6.67
N ASN A 297 8.49 -30.94 6.06
CA ASN A 297 8.87 -32.30 6.36
C ASN A 297 9.85 -32.28 7.56
N PRO A 298 9.44 -32.74 8.75
CA PRO A 298 10.28 -32.70 9.94
C PRO A 298 11.51 -33.61 9.85
N ALA A 299 11.52 -34.60 8.95
CA ALA A 299 12.66 -35.50 8.77
C ALA A 299 13.83 -34.85 8.00
N LEU A 300 13.53 -33.82 7.19
CA LEU A 300 14.53 -33.08 6.39
C LEU A 300 14.92 -31.74 7.02
N CYS A 301 14.05 -31.18 7.86
CA CYS A 301 14.26 -29.85 8.41
C CYS A 301 15.45 -29.81 9.37
N ILE A 302 16.40 -28.91 9.09
CA ILE A 302 17.61 -28.68 9.90
C ILE A 302 17.49 -27.48 10.84
N GLY A 303 16.30 -26.88 10.99
CA GLY A 303 16.05 -25.78 11.93
C GLY A 303 16.81 -24.47 11.63
N CYS A 304 17.22 -24.22 10.38
CA CYS A 304 18.09 -23.07 10.04
C CYS A 304 17.40 -21.70 10.00
N ASN A 305 16.08 -21.64 10.22
CA ASN A 305 15.24 -20.42 10.28
C ASN A 305 15.16 -19.53 9.02
N ARG A 306 15.87 -19.83 7.93
CA ARG A 306 15.78 -19.07 6.66
C ARG A 306 14.36 -18.90 6.13
N CYS A 307 13.51 -19.91 6.32
CA CYS A 307 12.11 -19.85 5.91
C CYS A 307 11.32 -18.72 6.59
N ALA A 308 11.65 -18.38 7.84
CA ALA A 308 10.98 -17.32 8.59
C ALA A 308 11.39 -15.94 8.08
N GLU A 309 12.66 -15.77 7.69
CA GLU A 309 13.22 -14.51 7.20
C GLU A 309 12.55 -14.04 5.90
N VAL A 310 12.21 -14.97 5.01
CA VAL A 310 11.55 -14.67 3.73
C VAL A 310 10.01 -14.64 3.82
N CYS A 311 9.43 -14.95 4.98
CA CYS A 311 7.98 -15.03 5.10
C CYS A 311 7.36 -13.66 5.43
N ASN A 312 6.87 -12.98 4.39
CA ASN A 312 6.16 -11.69 4.51
C ASN A 312 4.88 -11.73 5.37
N TYR A 313 4.40 -12.91 5.77
CA TYR A 313 3.18 -13.11 6.55
C TYR A 313 3.44 -13.64 7.96
N GLY A 314 4.70 -13.94 8.31
CA GLY A 314 5.03 -14.63 9.57
C GLY A 314 4.35 -16.00 9.71
N ALA A 315 4.07 -16.67 8.60
CA ALA A 315 3.34 -17.93 8.56
C ALA A 315 4.21 -19.15 8.87
N VAL A 316 5.55 -19.02 8.84
CA VAL A 316 6.48 -20.12 9.10
C VAL A 316 7.57 -19.67 10.05
N GLY A 317 7.98 -20.54 10.98
CA GLY A 317 9.04 -20.25 11.95
C GLY A 317 9.56 -21.51 12.63
N VAL A 318 10.76 -21.43 13.20
CA VAL A 318 11.35 -22.54 13.97
C VAL A 318 10.64 -22.67 15.31
N LYS A 319 10.10 -23.85 15.59
CA LYS A 319 9.63 -24.23 16.91
C LYS A 319 10.80 -24.82 17.69
N TYR A 320 11.13 -24.19 18.81
CA TYR A 320 12.18 -24.63 19.72
C TYR A 320 11.56 -25.47 20.84
N GLU A 321 11.69 -26.79 20.75
CA GLU A 321 11.43 -27.72 21.85
C GLU A 321 12.76 -28.31 22.31
N GLU A 322 12.85 -28.77 23.57
CA GLU A 322 14.07 -29.08 24.36
C GLU A 322 15.26 -29.69 23.57
N TYR A 323 15.00 -30.53 22.55
CA TYR A 323 16.02 -31.09 21.65
C TYR A 323 15.62 -31.10 20.15
N LYS A 324 14.56 -30.38 19.77
CA LYS A 324 13.98 -30.42 18.42
C LYS A 324 13.74 -28.99 17.91
N MET A 325 14.52 -28.60 16.91
CA MET A 325 14.41 -27.32 16.22
C MET A 325 13.84 -27.54 14.82
N ILE A 326 12.52 -27.56 14.72
CA ILE A 326 11.83 -27.85 13.45
C ILE A 326 10.93 -26.69 13.09
N SER A 327 11.00 -26.26 11.83
CA SER A 327 10.08 -25.25 11.32
C SER A 327 8.66 -25.77 11.22
N GLU A 328 7.68 -24.94 11.55
CA GLU A 328 6.26 -25.23 11.41
C GLU A 328 5.58 -24.13 10.59
N VAL A 329 4.61 -24.50 9.77
CA VAL A 329 3.81 -23.54 8.99
C VAL A 329 2.43 -23.43 9.64
N ASN A 330 2.03 -22.22 9.99
CA ASN A 330 0.65 -21.90 10.32
C ASN A 330 -0.18 -21.80 9.02
N PRO A 331 -1.11 -22.75 8.78
CA PRO A 331 -1.88 -22.79 7.53
C PRO A 331 -2.80 -21.59 7.35
N LEU A 332 -3.25 -20.94 8.43
CA LEU A 332 -4.16 -19.80 8.37
C LEU A 332 -3.45 -18.51 7.92
N LEU A 333 -2.16 -18.40 8.23
CA LEU A 333 -1.31 -17.28 7.82
C LEU A 333 -0.68 -17.49 6.45
N CYS A 334 -0.48 -18.74 6.03
CA CYS A 334 0.18 -19.06 4.78
C CYS A 334 -0.68 -18.62 3.58
N LYS A 335 -0.15 -17.72 2.75
CA LYS A 335 -0.79 -17.28 1.49
C LYS A 335 -0.34 -18.05 0.26
N GLY A 336 0.48 -19.09 0.43
CA GLY A 336 0.87 -19.94 -0.69
C GLY A 336 1.73 -19.23 -1.74
N CYS A 337 2.71 -18.39 -1.34
CA CYS A 337 3.64 -17.81 -2.32
C CYS A 337 4.76 -18.78 -2.73
N GLY A 338 5.09 -19.77 -1.88
CA GLY A 338 6.15 -20.74 -2.11
C GLY A 338 7.56 -20.27 -1.75
N ASP A 339 7.74 -19.03 -1.28
CA ASP A 339 9.07 -18.43 -1.08
C ASP A 339 9.94 -19.20 -0.08
N CYS A 340 9.34 -19.59 1.04
CA CYS A 340 10.02 -20.42 2.04
C CYS A 340 10.40 -21.81 1.53
N ALA A 341 9.69 -22.35 0.53
CA ALA A 341 10.06 -23.60 -0.13
C ALA A 341 11.30 -23.41 -1.00
N ALA A 342 11.31 -22.34 -1.81
CA ALA A 342 12.43 -22.01 -2.67
C ALA A 342 13.71 -21.62 -1.91
N GLU A 343 13.56 -21.07 -0.70
CA GLU A 343 14.67 -20.69 0.16
C GLU A 343 15.21 -21.85 1.02
N CYS A 344 14.49 -22.97 1.13
CA CYS A 344 14.85 -24.06 2.03
C CYS A 344 16.07 -24.84 1.49
N PRO A 345 17.25 -24.77 2.12
CA PRO A 345 18.45 -25.44 1.59
C PRO A 345 18.40 -26.96 1.74
N ALA A 346 17.58 -27.47 2.66
CA ALA A 346 17.37 -28.90 2.87
C ALA A 346 16.18 -29.45 2.06
N GLU A 347 15.53 -28.60 1.24
CA GLU A 347 14.29 -28.91 0.51
C GLU A 347 13.19 -29.54 1.39
N ALA A 348 13.23 -29.20 2.68
CA ALA A 348 12.31 -29.72 3.68
C ALA A 348 10.90 -29.12 3.56
N ILE A 349 10.73 -28.04 2.80
CA ILE A 349 9.45 -27.34 2.65
C ILE A 349 8.90 -27.61 1.26
N THR A 350 7.70 -28.15 1.20
CA THR A 350 6.95 -28.34 -0.04
C THR A 350 5.70 -27.47 -0.04
N MET A 351 5.42 -26.87 -1.18
CA MET A 351 4.19 -26.15 -1.40
C MET A 351 3.11 -27.09 -1.95
N SER A 352 1.94 -27.11 -1.32
CA SER A 352 0.82 -27.92 -1.78
C SER A 352 0.38 -27.46 -3.17
N HIS A 353 0.20 -28.40 -4.12
CA HIS A 353 -0.14 -28.18 -5.53
C HIS A 353 0.95 -27.55 -6.42
N PHE A 354 2.08 -27.13 -5.85
CA PHE A 354 3.23 -26.57 -6.56
C PHE A 354 4.56 -27.12 -6.00
N GLY A 355 4.55 -28.36 -5.53
CA GLY A 355 5.72 -29.01 -4.96
C GLY A 355 6.74 -29.40 -6.04
N ILE A 356 8.00 -29.58 -5.64
CA ILE A 356 9.08 -30.01 -6.55
C ILE A 356 8.69 -31.30 -7.29
N SER A 357 8.07 -32.26 -6.59
CA SER A 357 7.54 -33.51 -7.15
C SER A 357 6.47 -33.34 -8.25
N GLN A 358 5.91 -32.14 -8.41
CA GLN A 358 4.99 -31.80 -9.49
C GLN A 358 5.67 -30.93 -10.55
N ILE A 359 6.52 -29.99 -10.14
CA ILE A 359 7.19 -29.04 -11.05
C ILE A 359 8.31 -29.72 -11.86
N GLU A 360 9.13 -30.58 -11.26
CA GLU A 360 10.21 -31.26 -11.99
C GLU A 360 9.70 -32.12 -13.16
N PRO A 361 8.64 -32.96 -12.99
CA PRO A 361 8.04 -33.64 -14.13
C PRO A 361 7.51 -32.69 -15.20
N MET A 362 6.94 -31.53 -14.82
CA MET A 362 6.50 -30.53 -15.79
C MET A 362 7.67 -29.95 -16.59
N ILE A 363 8.82 -29.73 -15.95
CA ILE A 363 10.06 -29.29 -16.61
C ILE A 363 10.52 -30.35 -17.61
N ALA A 364 10.66 -31.59 -17.17
CA ALA A 364 11.13 -32.69 -18.01
C ALA A 364 10.23 -32.89 -19.25
N GLU A 365 8.91 -32.91 -19.06
CA GLU A 365 7.97 -33.05 -20.19
C GLU A 365 7.96 -31.81 -21.10
N ALA A 366 8.08 -30.60 -20.54
CA ALA A 366 8.19 -29.37 -21.33
C ALA A 366 9.45 -29.36 -22.21
N ALA A 367 10.55 -29.90 -21.72
CA ALA A 367 11.83 -29.96 -22.44
C ALA A 367 11.87 -31.02 -23.55
N ARG A 368 11.08 -32.09 -23.42
CA ARG A 368 11.01 -33.19 -24.41
C ARG A 368 10.30 -32.84 -25.71
N VAL A 369 9.53 -31.75 -25.74
CA VAL A 369 8.80 -31.39 -26.97
C VAL A 369 9.78 -30.91 -28.03
N GLU A 370 9.97 -31.73 -29.06
CA GLU A 370 10.71 -31.35 -30.26
C GLU A 370 9.89 -30.30 -31.03
N PHE A 371 10.55 -29.21 -31.39
CA PHE A 371 9.99 -28.21 -32.29
C PHE A 371 10.68 -28.34 -33.64
N ASP A 372 9.90 -28.59 -34.70
CA ASP A 372 10.41 -28.57 -36.07
C ASP A 372 11.05 -27.20 -36.40
N ASN A 373 12.06 -27.23 -37.28
CA ASN A 373 12.63 -26.05 -37.94
C ASN A 373 13.39 -25.04 -37.06
N GLY A 374 14.32 -25.50 -36.22
CA GLY A 374 15.33 -24.62 -35.59
C GLY A 374 14.76 -23.62 -34.58
N ARG A 375 13.67 -23.98 -33.91
CA ARG A 375 13.10 -23.22 -32.81
C ARG A 375 13.69 -23.70 -31.48
N PRO A 376 14.28 -22.82 -30.67
CA PRO A 376 14.86 -23.21 -29.38
C PRO A 376 13.78 -23.63 -28.37
N ARG A 377 14.08 -24.57 -27.49
CA ARG A 377 13.20 -24.97 -26.38
C ARG A 377 13.26 -23.93 -25.28
N ILE A 378 12.18 -23.17 -25.08
CA ILE A 378 12.10 -22.17 -24.01
C ILE A 378 11.20 -22.66 -22.90
N ILE A 379 11.71 -22.74 -21.67
CA ILE A 379 10.90 -22.96 -20.47
C ILE A 379 10.69 -21.62 -19.76
N ALA A 380 9.43 -21.26 -19.53
CA ALA A 380 9.04 -20.00 -18.92
C ALA A 380 8.35 -20.23 -17.58
N PHE A 381 9.00 -19.90 -16.46
CA PHE A 381 8.39 -19.89 -15.14
C PHE A 381 7.64 -18.58 -14.93
N LEU A 382 6.31 -18.63 -14.86
CA LEU A 382 5.47 -17.43 -14.76
C LEU A 382 4.71 -17.37 -13.44
N CYS A 383 4.82 -16.22 -12.76
CA CYS A 383 3.94 -15.87 -11.65
C CYS A 383 2.48 -15.84 -12.10
N ASN A 384 1.62 -16.56 -11.37
CA ASN A 384 0.19 -16.72 -11.61
C ASN A 384 -0.54 -15.37 -11.75
N TRP A 385 -0.20 -14.39 -10.91
CA TRP A 385 -0.95 -13.14 -10.79
C TRP A 385 -0.62 -12.10 -11.86
N CYS A 386 0.61 -12.10 -12.38
CA CYS A 386 1.10 -11.05 -13.27
C CYS A 386 1.54 -11.62 -14.60
N SER A 387 2.72 -12.23 -14.70
CA SER A 387 3.27 -12.62 -16.00
C SER A 387 2.49 -13.73 -16.70
N TYR A 388 1.88 -14.66 -15.95
CA TYR A 388 0.97 -15.65 -16.54
C TYR A 388 -0.29 -14.97 -17.10
N ALA A 389 -0.91 -14.07 -16.32
CA ALA A 389 -2.05 -13.28 -16.79
C ALA A 389 -1.69 -12.36 -17.98
N GLY A 390 -0.46 -11.83 -18.02
CA GLY A 390 0.07 -11.07 -19.15
C GLY A 390 0.23 -11.95 -20.40
N ALA A 391 0.70 -13.19 -20.25
CA ALA A 391 0.76 -14.17 -21.35
C ALA A 391 -0.65 -14.51 -21.86
N ASP A 392 -1.61 -14.75 -20.97
CA ASP A 392 -3.03 -14.97 -21.32
C ASP A 392 -3.60 -13.76 -22.08
N LEU A 393 -3.35 -12.54 -21.60
CA LEU A 393 -3.77 -11.32 -22.27
C LEU A 393 -3.14 -11.18 -23.66
N ALA A 394 -1.89 -11.61 -23.83
CA ALA A 394 -1.23 -11.63 -25.14
C ALA A 394 -2.00 -12.53 -26.12
N GLY A 395 -2.39 -13.72 -25.67
CA GLY A 395 -3.22 -14.65 -26.44
C GLY A 395 -4.60 -14.08 -26.79
N VAL A 396 -5.33 -13.55 -25.79
CA VAL A 396 -6.67 -12.96 -25.99
C VAL A 396 -6.63 -11.75 -26.92
N SER A 397 -5.57 -10.94 -26.82
CA SER A 397 -5.33 -9.76 -27.67
C SER A 397 -4.74 -10.12 -29.04
N ARG A 398 -4.46 -11.40 -29.29
CA ARG A 398 -3.91 -11.94 -30.54
C ARG A 398 -2.53 -11.39 -30.91
N TYR A 399 -1.75 -10.94 -29.93
CA TYR A 399 -0.35 -10.58 -30.16
C TYR A 399 0.43 -11.84 -30.55
N GLN A 400 1.13 -11.79 -31.67
CA GLN A 400 1.88 -12.92 -32.20
C GLN A 400 3.24 -13.01 -31.53
N TYR A 401 3.59 -14.19 -31.03
CA TYR A 401 4.93 -14.52 -30.54
C TYR A 401 5.25 -15.99 -30.86
N PRO A 402 6.52 -16.41 -30.78
CA PRO A 402 6.90 -17.76 -31.17
C PRO A 402 6.19 -18.84 -30.33
N PRO A 403 5.75 -19.97 -30.93
CA PRO A 403 4.94 -20.97 -30.23
C PRO A 403 5.77 -21.96 -29.38
N ASN A 404 7.09 -21.80 -29.35
CA ASN A 404 8.06 -22.70 -28.70
C ASN A 404 8.38 -22.34 -27.24
N ILE A 405 7.46 -21.65 -26.57
CA ILE A 405 7.56 -21.28 -25.17
C ILE A 405 6.63 -22.17 -24.36
N ARG A 406 7.21 -22.95 -23.44
CA ARG A 406 6.47 -23.81 -22.52
C ARG A 406 6.38 -23.15 -21.16
N THR A 407 5.18 -22.70 -20.84
CA THR A 407 4.89 -22.03 -19.58
C THR A 407 4.71 -23.05 -18.45
N ILE A 408 5.47 -22.87 -17.38
CA ILE A 408 5.28 -23.53 -16.09
C ILE A 408 4.79 -22.47 -15.11
N ARG A 409 3.56 -22.65 -14.62
CA ARG A 409 2.92 -21.69 -13.74
C ARG A 409 3.34 -21.94 -12.29
N LEU A 410 3.75 -20.88 -11.61
CA LEU A 410 3.99 -20.84 -10.16
C LEU A 410 3.06 -19.82 -9.52
N MET A 411 2.69 -19.98 -8.26
CA MET A 411 1.87 -18.95 -7.59
C MET A 411 2.59 -17.60 -7.52
N CYS A 412 3.89 -17.62 -7.24
CA CYS A 412 4.75 -16.45 -7.24
C CYS A 412 6.10 -16.80 -7.89
N SER A 413 6.76 -15.80 -8.47
CA SER A 413 8.18 -15.95 -8.82
C SER A 413 9.04 -16.24 -7.59
N GLY A 414 8.63 -15.77 -6.40
CA GLY A 414 9.29 -16.07 -5.13
C GLY A 414 9.34 -17.56 -4.81
N GLY A 415 8.39 -18.35 -5.31
CA GLY A 415 8.42 -19.81 -5.18
C GLY A 415 9.41 -20.53 -6.11
N LEU A 416 10.18 -19.81 -6.93
CA LEU A 416 11.18 -20.40 -7.82
C LEU A 416 12.54 -20.52 -7.12
N SER A 417 13.03 -21.74 -6.95
CA SER A 417 14.39 -22.01 -6.49
C SER A 417 15.40 -21.93 -7.65
N LYS A 418 16.69 -21.76 -7.31
CA LYS A 418 17.76 -21.90 -8.31
C LYS A 418 17.83 -23.31 -8.88
N SER A 419 17.57 -24.34 -8.06
CA SER A 419 17.60 -25.74 -8.48
C SER A 419 16.64 -26.00 -9.64
N LEU A 420 15.42 -25.45 -9.62
CA LEU A 420 14.47 -25.59 -10.73
C LEU A 420 14.91 -24.88 -12.02
N ILE A 421 15.62 -23.75 -11.92
CA ILE A 421 16.20 -23.07 -13.09
C ILE A 421 17.29 -23.95 -13.71
N LEU A 422 18.18 -24.49 -12.89
CA LEU A 422 19.26 -25.37 -13.33
C LEU A 422 18.72 -26.70 -13.88
N GLN A 423 17.68 -27.26 -13.25
CA GLN A 423 16.99 -28.47 -13.72
C GLN A 423 16.43 -28.25 -15.12
N ALA A 424 15.86 -27.08 -15.42
CA ALA A 424 15.37 -26.77 -16.76
C ALA A 424 16.47 -26.85 -17.83
N PHE A 425 17.67 -26.36 -17.54
CA PHE A 425 18.82 -26.51 -18.44
C PHE A 425 19.31 -27.96 -18.53
N LEU A 426 19.34 -28.68 -17.41
CA LEU A 426 19.74 -30.09 -17.35
C LEU A 426 18.82 -30.98 -18.20
N GLU A 427 17.52 -30.70 -18.21
CA GLU A 427 16.52 -31.40 -19.03
C GLU A 427 16.55 -30.98 -20.51
N GLY A 428 17.39 -29.99 -20.87
CA GLY A 428 17.65 -29.61 -22.25
C GLY A 428 16.95 -28.33 -22.72
N ALA A 429 16.48 -27.45 -21.84
CA ALA A 429 16.01 -26.14 -22.26
C ALA A 429 17.14 -25.32 -22.90
N ASP A 430 16.89 -24.74 -24.06
CA ASP A 430 17.86 -23.87 -24.76
C ASP A 430 17.89 -22.46 -24.16
N GLY A 431 16.79 -22.06 -23.51
CA GLY A 431 16.69 -20.84 -22.70
C GLY A 431 15.62 -20.95 -21.61
N VAL A 432 15.85 -20.26 -20.49
CA VAL A 432 14.95 -20.20 -19.34
C VAL A 432 14.50 -18.76 -19.11
N PHE A 433 13.19 -18.55 -19.07
CA PHE A 433 12.57 -17.26 -18.77
C PHE A 433 11.90 -17.30 -17.39
N VAL A 434 12.05 -16.22 -16.62
CA VAL A 434 11.37 -16.03 -15.33
C VAL A 434 10.57 -14.73 -15.36
N GLY A 435 9.26 -14.87 -15.25
CA GLY A 435 8.29 -13.76 -15.24
C GLY A 435 7.68 -13.53 -13.86
N GLY A 436 7.71 -12.29 -13.38
CA GLY A 436 7.00 -11.87 -12.16
C GLY A 436 6.30 -10.52 -12.28
N CYS A 437 5.70 -10.06 -11.17
CA CYS A 437 5.13 -8.72 -11.07
C CYS A 437 6.23 -7.64 -11.06
N HIS A 438 5.88 -6.40 -11.39
CA HIS A 438 6.79 -5.26 -11.19
C HIS A 438 7.19 -5.11 -9.73
N ILE A 439 8.42 -4.63 -9.48
CA ILE A 439 8.91 -4.39 -8.13
C ILE A 439 8.07 -3.27 -7.51
N GLY A 440 7.51 -3.52 -6.33
CA GLY A 440 6.53 -2.65 -5.67
C GLY A 440 5.07 -3.08 -5.84
N ASP A 441 4.76 -3.86 -6.88
CA ASP A 441 3.40 -4.31 -7.22
C ASP A 441 3.19 -5.82 -6.95
N CYS A 442 4.02 -6.42 -6.08
CA CYS A 442 3.93 -7.85 -5.84
C CYS A 442 2.62 -8.23 -5.14
N HIS A 443 1.91 -9.23 -5.68
CA HIS A 443 0.73 -9.79 -5.03
C HIS A 443 1.03 -10.31 -3.62
N TYR A 444 2.25 -10.83 -3.41
CA TYR A 444 2.70 -11.38 -2.13
C TYR A 444 3.67 -10.46 -1.37
N ILE A 445 3.45 -9.15 -1.46
CA ILE A 445 4.23 -8.08 -0.79
C ILE A 445 5.64 -7.93 -1.38
N ALA A 446 6.53 -8.90 -1.21
CA ALA A 446 7.93 -8.79 -1.62
C ALA A 446 8.51 -10.04 -2.30
N GLY A 447 7.71 -11.08 -2.61
CA GLY A 447 8.26 -12.33 -3.17
C GLY A 447 9.02 -12.19 -4.51
N ASN A 448 8.73 -11.14 -5.31
CA ASN A 448 9.54 -10.84 -6.50
C ASN A 448 10.90 -10.19 -6.18
N GLN A 449 11.00 -9.45 -5.08
CA GLN A 449 12.27 -8.94 -4.56
C GLN A 449 13.13 -10.09 -4.04
N ASP A 450 12.53 -11.07 -3.36
CA ASP A 450 13.22 -12.29 -2.96
C ASP A 450 13.71 -13.10 -4.16
N THR A 451 12.90 -13.19 -5.22
CA THR A 451 13.34 -13.75 -6.51
C THR A 451 14.56 -13.01 -7.05
N LEU A 452 14.51 -11.67 -7.07
CA LEU A 452 15.59 -10.82 -7.58
C LEU A 452 16.89 -11.05 -6.82
N ARG A 453 16.83 -11.09 -5.48
CA ARG A 453 17.96 -11.40 -4.60
C ARG A 453 18.50 -12.80 -4.86
N ARG A 454 17.62 -13.81 -4.87
CA ARG A 454 17.99 -15.21 -5.10
C ARG A 454 18.66 -15.41 -6.45
N THR A 455 18.13 -14.78 -7.50
CA THR A 455 18.65 -14.94 -8.87
C THR A 455 19.63 -13.83 -9.26
N HIS A 456 20.21 -13.09 -8.30
CA HIS A 456 21.17 -12.03 -8.58
C HIS A 456 22.46 -12.58 -9.21
N GLU A 457 22.94 -13.72 -8.72
CA GLU A 457 24.21 -14.34 -9.14
C GLU A 457 24.01 -15.46 -10.17
N ILE A 458 22.79 -15.70 -10.65
CA ILE A 458 22.52 -16.84 -11.54
C ILE A 458 23.36 -16.79 -12.83
N GLU A 459 23.62 -15.60 -13.36
CA GLU A 459 24.45 -15.42 -14.56
C GLU A 459 25.92 -15.82 -14.32
N SER A 460 26.48 -15.49 -13.15
CA SER A 460 27.85 -15.89 -12.80
C SER A 460 27.94 -17.39 -12.52
N GLU A 461 26.91 -17.96 -11.88
CA GLU A 461 26.78 -19.40 -11.65
C GLU A 461 26.71 -20.17 -12.97
N LEU A 462 25.84 -19.76 -13.90
CA LEU A 462 25.73 -20.36 -15.24
C LEU A 462 27.08 -20.33 -15.98
N LYS A 463 27.77 -19.18 -15.97
CA LYS A 463 29.09 -19.04 -16.59
C LYS A 463 30.12 -20.00 -15.96
N SER A 464 30.08 -20.20 -14.64
CA SER A 464 31.01 -21.08 -13.93
C SER A 464 30.85 -22.55 -14.37
N ILE A 465 29.60 -22.99 -14.61
CA ILE A 465 29.28 -24.34 -15.08
C ILE A 465 29.32 -24.48 -16.60
N GLY A 466 29.68 -23.41 -17.33
CA GLY A 466 29.90 -23.43 -18.78
C GLY A 466 28.66 -23.11 -19.63
N ILE A 467 27.54 -22.73 -19.00
CA ILE A 467 26.32 -22.29 -19.70
C ILE A 467 26.43 -20.81 -20.00
N ASN A 468 26.08 -20.41 -21.23
CA ASN A 468 26.06 -19.00 -21.59
C ASN A 468 24.98 -18.26 -20.77
N PRO A 469 25.34 -17.23 -19.98
CA PRO A 469 24.39 -16.51 -19.13
C PRO A 469 23.24 -15.85 -19.92
N ASP A 470 23.45 -15.56 -21.21
CA ASP A 470 22.43 -15.01 -22.09
C ASP A 470 21.22 -15.94 -22.31
N ARG A 471 21.34 -17.22 -21.92
CA ARG A 471 20.26 -18.20 -21.95
C ARG A 471 19.24 -18.04 -20.83
N PHE A 472 19.51 -17.20 -19.84
CA PHE A 472 18.56 -16.87 -18.77
C PHE A 472 18.04 -15.44 -18.95
N LEU A 473 16.73 -15.25 -18.80
CA LEU A 473 16.12 -13.92 -18.77
C LEU A 473 15.09 -13.83 -17.66
N ARG A 474 15.29 -12.86 -16.75
CA ARG A 474 14.29 -12.44 -15.78
C ARG A 474 13.66 -11.13 -16.23
N LYS A 475 12.33 -11.08 -16.30
CA LYS A 475 11.58 -9.86 -16.67
C LYS A 475 10.33 -9.71 -15.82
N TRP A 476 9.99 -8.47 -15.50
CA TRP A 476 8.76 -8.14 -14.80
C TRP A 476 7.69 -7.71 -15.81
N VAL A 477 6.55 -8.38 -15.77
CA VAL A 477 5.44 -8.18 -16.70
C VAL A 477 4.14 -8.25 -15.89
N SER A 478 3.40 -7.15 -15.88
CA SER A 478 2.08 -7.01 -15.26
C SER A 478 1.01 -7.78 -16.05
N ALA A 479 -0.11 -8.08 -15.38
CA ALA A 479 -1.27 -8.73 -15.98
C ALA A 479 -1.84 -7.97 -17.19
N SER A 480 -1.68 -6.63 -17.24
CA SER A 480 -2.18 -5.79 -18.34
C SER A 480 -1.17 -5.61 -19.49
N GLU A 481 0.00 -6.24 -19.42
CA GLU A 481 1.13 -5.97 -20.31
C GLU A 481 1.35 -7.09 -21.35
N GLY A 482 0.26 -7.63 -21.93
CA GLY A 482 0.35 -8.72 -22.90
C GLY A 482 1.16 -8.37 -24.16
N LYS A 483 1.17 -7.10 -24.58
CA LYS A 483 2.02 -6.65 -25.68
C LYS A 483 3.52 -6.74 -25.31
N ILE A 484 3.89 -6.27 -24.13
CA ILE A 484 5.27 -6.32 -23.62
C ILE A 484 5.73 -7.77 -23.46
N PHE A 485 4.85 -8.65 -22.97
CA PHE A 485 5.13 -10.09 -22.91
C PHE A 485 5.49 -10.64 -24.30
N SER A 486 4.63 -10.39 -25.29
CA SER A 486 4.80 -10.85 -26.67
C SER A 486 6.12 -10.36 -27.28
N GLU A 487 6.41 -9.06 -27.16
CA GLU A 487 7.64 -8.42 -27.66
C GLU A 487 8.88 -9.02 -26.98
N THR A 488 8.85 -9.15 -25.64
CA THR A 488 9.95 -9.76 -24.86
C THR A 488 10.22 -11.20 -25.31
N MET A 489 9.17 -11.98 -25.57
CA MET A 489 9.29 -13.37 -26.02
C MET A 489 9.88 -13.49 -27.43
N ILE A 490 9.51 -12.59 -28.35
CA ILE A 490 10.13 -12.53 -29.69
C ILE A 490 11.64 -12.26 -29.55
N GLU A 491 12.01 -11.22 -28.80
CA GLU A 491 13.40 -10.82 -28.61
C GLU A 491 14.22 -11.93 -27.96
N PHE A 492 13.67 -12.56 -26.92
CA PHE A 492 14.35 -13.64 -26.21
C PHE A 492 14.54 -14.87 -27.10
N VAL A 493 13.52 -15.32 -27.81
CA VAL A 493 13.62 -16.47 -28.72
C VAL A 493 14.66 -16.23 -29.82
N GLU A 494 14.67 -15.04 -30.43
CA GLU A 494 15.68 -14.69 -31.44
C GLU A 494 17.10 -14.66 -30.87
N LYS A 495 17.27 -14.23 -29.61
CA LYS A 495 18.55 -14.30 -28.91
C LYS A 495 19.00 -15.75 -28.73
N ILE A 496 18.14 -16.63 -28.23
CA ILE A 496 18.49 -18.05 -28.00
C ILE A 496 18.74 -18.79 -29.31
N LYS A 497 17.98 -18.48 -30.36
CA LYS A 497 18.17 -19.08 -31.69
C LYS A 497 19.58 -18.85 -32.23
N LYS A 498 20.18 -17.67 -31.96
CA LYS A 498 21.57 -17.36 -32.35
C LYS A 498 22.61 -18.16 -31.55
N LEU A 499 22.31 -18.52 -30.31
CA LEU A 499 23.18 -19.34 -29.46
C LEU A 499 23.11 -20.84 -29.81
N GLY A 500 22.03 -21.29 -30.44
CA GLY A 500 21.83 -22.68 -30.80
C GLY A 500 21.50 -23.58 -29.61
N SER A 501 21.58 -24.90 -29.82
CA SER A 501 21.24 -25.91 -28.82
C SER A 501 22.08 -25.78 -27.55
N ILE A 502 21.48 -25.96 -26.37
CA ILE A 502 22.18 -25.98 -25.07
C ILE A 502 23.31 -27.03 -25.02
N GLU A 503 23.25 -28.09 -25.83
CA GLU A 503 24.31 -29.11 -25.91
C GLU A 503 25.69 -28.54 -26.25
N SER A 504 25.76 -27.42 -26.97
CA SER A 504 27.04 -26.77 -27.29
C SER A 504 27.79 -26.30 -26.06
N ASP A 505 27.05 -25.96 -25.00
CA ASP A 505 27.60 -25.37 -23.78
C ASP A 505 28.22 -26.49 -22.89
N PHE A 506 27.53 -27.64 -22.79
CA PHE A 506 27.97 -28.79 -21.98
C PHE A 506 29.16 -29.56 -22.55
N LYS A 507 29.37 -29.56 -23.87
CA LYS A 507 30.47 -30.28 -24.54
C LYS A 507 31.88 -29.74 -24.20
N SER A 508 31.98 -28.63 -23.46
CA SER A 508 33.24 -27.97 -23.12
C SER A 508 33.97 -28.49 -21.87
N LYS A 509 33.33 -29.34 -21.04
CA LYS A 509 33.88 -29.79 -19.73
C LYS A 509 33.47 -31.23 -19.34
N SER A 510 33.47 -32.17 -20.27
CA SER A 510 33.22 -33.59 -19.93
C SER A 510 34.45 -34.24 -19.30
N ILE A 511 34.26 -35.02 -18.22
CA ILE A 511 35.25 -35.99 -17.76
C ILE A 511 35.08 -37.24 -18.63
N GLU A 512 36.12 -37.67 -19.35
CA GLU A 512 36.11 -38.99 -19.98
C GLU A 512 36.13 -40.05 -18.87
N VAL A 513 35.00 -40.70 -18.64
CA VAL A 513 34.92 -41.88 -17.78
C VAL A 513 35.19 -43.07 -18.68
N SER A 514 36.44 -43.55 -18.68
CA SER A 514 36.82 -44.81 -19.31
C SER A 514 36.03 -45.95 -18.66
N ASN A 515 35.26 -46.70 -19.45
CA ASN A 515 34.56 -47.92 -19.02
C ASN A 515 35.50 -48.96 -18.42
#